data_AF-A0A2S4HKI5-F1
#
_entry.id   AF-A0A2S4HKI5-F1
#
_cell.length_a   1.000
_cell.length_b   1.000
_cell.length_c   1.000
_cell.angle_alpha   90.00
_cell.angle_beta   90.00
_cell.angle_gamma   90.00
#
_symmetry.space_group_name_H-M   'P 1'
#
loop_
_entity.id
_entity.type
_entity.pdbx_description
1 polymer ?
#
loop_
_entity_poly.entity_id
_entity_poly.type
_entity_poly.pdbx_seq_one_letter_code
_entity_poly.pdbx_strand_id
1 'polypeptide(L)' 'MGIGGISIWQLLIIFAIVILLFGTKKLSGLGSDLGGAIRGFKKAMKDSQEELENTEGKNDN' A
#
# COMPACT_ATOMS: atom_id res chain seq x y z
N MET A 1 -5.35 23.76 -14.33
CA MET A 1 -4.08 23.03 -14.12
C MET A 1 -4.28 22.06 -12.96
N GLY A 2 -4.93 20.93 -13.23
CA GLY A 2 -5.12 19.88 -12.21
C GLY A 2 -3.90 18.97 -12.13
N ILE A 3 -3.83 18.19 -11.07
CA ILE A 3 -2.88 17.08 -10.80
C ILE A 3 -2.77 16.01 -11.92
N GLY A 4 -3.46 16.17 -13.06
CA GLY A 4 -3.40 15.29 -14.24
C GLY A 4 -2.17 15.47 -15.14
N GLY A 5 -1.19 16.30 -14.73
CA GLY A 5 0.08 16.47 -15.46
C GLY A 5 1.19 15.50 -15.04
N ILE A 6 1.00 14.74 -13.96
CA ILE A 6 1.96 13.72 -13.52
C ILE A 6 1.67 12.45 -14.32
N SER A 7 2.27 12.35 -15.51
CA SER A 7 2.19 11.12 -16.28
C SER A 7 3.04 10.03 -15.60
N ILE A 8 2.53 8.80 -15.64
CA ILE A 8 3.13 7.61 -15.01
C ILE A 8 4.59 7.42 -15.45
N TRP A 9 4.92 7.84 -16.67
CA TRP A 9 6.26 7.77 -17.25
C TRP A 9 7.27 8.68 -16.54
N GLN A 10 6.86 9.87 -16.12
CA GLN A 10 7.71 10.80 -15.37
C GLN A 10 7.99 10.22 -13.97
N LEU A 11 6.99 9.61 -13.34
CA LEU A 11 7.14 9.01 -12.03
C LEU A 11 8.11 7.81 -12.06
N LEU A 12 8.08 7.00 -13.12
CA LEU A 12 9.07 5.93 -13.34
C LEU A 12 10.50 6.46 -13.52
N ILE A 13 10.68 7.54 -14.29
CA ILE A 13 12.00 8.17 -14.47
C ILE A 13 12.54 8.70 -13.15
N ILE A 14 11.71 9.40 -12.36
CA ILE A 14 12.09 9.90 -11.03
C ILE A 14 12.43 8.73 -10.11
N PHE A 15 11.62 7.67 -10.12
CA PHE A 15 11.85 6.48 -9.32
C PHE A 15 13.17 5.78 -9.67
N ALA A 16 13.51 5.70 -10.96
CA ALA A 16 14.78 5.15 -11.42
C ALA A 16 15.97 5.97 -10.88
N ILE A 17 15.88 7.31 -10.90
CA ILE A 17 16.91 8.19 -10.32
C ILE A 17 17.03 7.96 -8.81
N VAL A 18 15.91 7.88 -8.09
CA VAL A 18 15.91 7.60 -6.65
C VAL A 18 16.57 6.25 -6.35
N ILE A 19 16.27 5.20 -7.12
CA ILE A 19 16.94 3.90 -6.98
C ILE A 19 18.44 4.00 -7.23
N LEU A 20 18.87 4.79 -8.23
CA LEU A 20 20.28 4.95 -8.55
C LEU A 20 21.05 5.66 -7.41
N LEU A 21 20.44 6.68 -6.80
CA LEU A 21 21.04 7.46 -5.72
C LEU A 21 21.11 6.69 -4.40
N PHE A 22 20.01 6.05 -4.01
CA PHE A 22 19.92 5.35 -2.73
C PHE A 22 20.40 3.89 -2.80
N GLY A 23 20.45 3.33 -4.01
CA GLY A 23 20.71 1.91 -4.25
C GLY A 23 19.51 1.02 -3.90
N THR A 24 19.37 -0.10 -4.60
CA THR A 24 18.30 -1.08 -4.37
C THR A 24 18.35 -1.72 -2.98
N LYS A 25 19.55 -1.83 -2.38
CA LYS A 25 19.71 -2.43 -1.04
C LYS A 25 19.03 -1.64 0.07
N LYS A 26 19.19 -0.30 0.09
CA LYS A 26 18.52 0.53 1.10
C LYS A 26 17.02 0.61 0.86
N LEU A 27 16.60 0.69 -0.40
CA LEU A 27 15.18 0.72 -0.75
C LEU A 27 14.48 -0.60 -0.41
N SER A 28 15.14 -1.75 -0.60
CA SER A 28 14.59 -3.07 -0.24
C SER A 28 14.45 -3.26 1.27
N GLY A 29 15.42 -2.80 2.07
CA GLY A 29 15.32 -2.89 3.54
C GLY A 29 14.14 -2.07 4.06
N LEU A 30 14.10 -0.78 3.70
CA LEU A 30 13.00 0.12 4.08
C LEU A 30 11.65 -0.36 3.51
N GLY A 31 11.63 -0.84 2.27
CA GLY A 31 10.42 -1.35 1.62
C GLY A 31 9.89 -2.63 2.28
N SER A 32 10.75 -3.49 2.80
CA SER A 32 10.33 -4.68 3.56
C SER A 32 9.67 -4.30 4.88
N ASP A 33 10.27 -3.38 5.62
CA ASP A 33 9.75 -2.94 6.93
C ASP A 33 8.42 -2.19 6.78
N LEU A 34 8.36 -1.23 5.85
CA LEU A 34 7.14 -0.49 5.52
C LEU A 34 6.08 -1.41 4.91
N GLY A 35 6.48 -2.32 4.03
CA GLY A 35 5.58 -3.29 3.39
C GLY A 35 4.97 -4.27 4.39
N GLY A 36 5.75 -4.71 5.38
CA GLY A 36 5.27 -5.54 6.49
C GLY A 36 4.22 -4.82 7.33
N ALA A 37 4.48 -3.56 7.71
CA ALA A 37 3.54 -2.75 8.47
C ALA A 37 2.22 -2.50 7.73
N ILE A 38 2.28 -2.15 6.44
CA ILE A 38 1.09 -1.91 5.61
C ILE A 38 0.29 -3.20 5.40
N ARG A 39 0.95 -4.35 5.21
CA ARG A 39 0.28 -5.65 5.09
C ARG A 39 -0.48 -6.03 6.37
N GLY A 40 0.14 -5.83 7.54
CA GLY A 40 -0.50 -6.06 8.83
C GLY A 40 -1.74 -5.17 9.02
N PHE A 41 -1.60 -3.88 8.69
CA PHE A 41 -2.72 -2.92 8.73
C PHE A 41 -3.87 -3.31 7.80
N LYS A 42 -3.57 -3.68 6.55
CA LYS A 42 -4.59 -4.13 5.58
C LYS A 42 -5.30 -5.39 6.04
N LYS A 43 -4.58 -6.32 6.68
CA LYS A 43 -5.15 -7.55 7.21
C LYS A 43 -6.09 -7.26 8.38
N ALA A 44 -5.67 -6.44 9.35
CA ALA A 44 -6.51 -6.06 10.48
C ALA A 44 -7.79 -5.35 10.03
N MET A 45 -7.72 -4.42 9.06
CA MET A 45 -8.91 -3.78 8.50
C MET A 45 -9.87 -4.77 7.82
N LYS A 46 -9.34 -5.76 7.11
CA LYS A 46 -10.16 -6.78 6.44
C LYS A 46 -10.83 -7.70 7.47
N ASP A 47 -10.08 -8.16 8.46
CA ASP A 47 -10.58 -9.00 9.55
C ASP A 47 -11.69 -8.27 10.33
N SER A 48 -11.53 -6.97 10.62
CA SER A 48 -12.59 -6.15 11.25
C SER A 48 -13.82 -5.96 10.36
N GLN A 49 -13.66 -5.86 9.04
CA GLN A 49 -14.77 -5.70 8.10
C GLN A 49 -15.58 -6.99 7.95
N GLU A 50 -14.90 -8.15 7.91
CA GLU A 50 -15.55 -9.47 7.89
C GLU A 50 -16.26 -9.80 9.21
N GLU A 51 -15.74 -9.35 10.36
CA GLU A 51 -16.40 -9.52 11.67
C GLU A 51 -17.69 -8.70 11.79
N LEU A 52 -17.72 -7.50 11.21
CA LEU A 52 -18.92 -6.68 11.12
C LEU A 52 -19.98 -7.32 10.21
N GLU A 53 -19.59 -7.85 9.05
CA GLU A 53 -20.50 -8.47 8.09
C GLU A 53 -21.12 -9.79 8.60
N ASN A 54 -20.37 -10.58 9.38
CA ASN A 54 -20.86 -11.84 9.97
C ASN A 54 -21.84 -11.63 11.16
N THR A 55 -21.83 -10.45 11.77
CA THR A 55 -22.72 -10.13 12.91
C THR A 55 -24.11 -9.65 12.45
N GLU A 56 -24.26 -9.21 11.20
CA GLU A 56 -25.50 -8.64 10.67
C GLU A 56 -26.39 -9.64 9.91
N GLY A 57 -25.89 -10.83 9.53
CA GLY A 57 -26.63 -11.84 8.75
C GLY A 57 -27.31 -12.98 9.55
N LYS A 58 -27.54 -12.82 10.85
CA LYS A 58 -28.04 -13.90 11.73
C LYS A 58 -29.31 -13.54 12.54
N ASN A 59 -30.10 -12.54 12.14
CA ASN A 59 -31.29 -12.09 12.89
C ASN A 59 -32.56 -11.99 12.03
N ASP A 60 -32.75 -12.95 11.14
CA ASP A 60 -33.93 -13.08 10.29
C ASP A 60 -34.34 -14.56 10.22
N ASN A 61 -34.91 -15.04 11.33
CA ASN A 61 -35.68 -16.29 11.40
C ASN A 61 -36.91 -16.11 12.28
#